data_AF-A0A6C0LP05-F1
#
_entry.id   AF-A0A6C0LP05-F1
#
_cell.length_a   1.000
_cell.length_b   1.000
_cell.length_c   1.000
_cell.angle_alpha   90.00
_cell.angle_beta   90.00
_cell.angle_gamma   90.00
#
_symmetry.space_group_name_H-M   'P 1'
#
loop_
_entity.id
_entity.type
_entity.pdbx_description
1 polymer ?
#
loop_
_entity_poly.entity_id
_entity_poly.type
_entity_poly.pdbx_seq_one_letter_code
_entity_poly.pdbx_strand_id
1 'polypeptide(L)'
;MDAPVPDTLIRASVQGIVYLINSQSGHVYTYNPEAPTYIGQLERIPDTDKHLMSKQNGCLHYAKVKYRDDIREVMERLRTAA
;
A
#
# COMPACT_ATOMS: atom_id res chain seq x y z
N MET A 1 -0.65 21.91 -7.57
CA MET A 1 -1.48 21.93 -6.33
C MET A 1 -1.83 20.48 -6.07
N ASP A 2 -1.22 19.85 -5.07
CA ASP A 2 -1.52 18.47 -4.70
C ASP A 2 -3.00 18.34 -4.32
N ALA A 3 -3.71 17.42 -4.97
CA ALA A 3 -5.09 17.09 -4.62
C ALA A 3 -5.13 16.63 -3.14
N PRO A 4 -6.08 17.12 -2.32
CA PRO A 4 -6.15 16.72 -0.93
C PRO A 4 -6.45 15.22 -0.86
N VAL A 5 -5.53 14.47 -0.26
CA VAL A 5 -5.76 13.07 0.08
C VAL A 5 -6.95 13.02 1.05
N PRO A 6 -8.04 12.30 0.73
CA PRO A 6 -9.18 12.14 1.64
C PRO A 6 -8.72 11.79 3.06
N ASP A 7 -9.38 12.32 4.09
CA ASP A 7 -9.02 12.06 5.50
C ASP A 7 -9.01 10.56 5.88
N THR A 8 -9.66 9.72 5.07
CA THR A 8 -9.69 8.26 5.23
C THR A 8 -8.46 7.56 4.66
N LEU A 9 -7.66 8.23 3.82
CA LEU A 9 -6.45 7.70 3.20
C LEU A 9 -5.20 8.17 3.96
N ILE A 10 -4.53 7.23 4.61
CA ILE A 10 -3.25 7.47 5.27
C ILE A 10 -2.10 7.18 4.29
N ARG A 11 -1.08 8.02 4.31
CA ARG A 11 0.17 7.75 3.61
C ARG A 11 1.02 6.83 4.50
N ALA A 12 1.40 5.68 3.96
CA ALA A 12 2.29 4.75 4.66
C ALA A 12 3.40 4.29 3.72
N SER A 13 4.59 4.07 4.27
CA SER A 13 5.62 3.32 3.55
C SER A 13 5.54 1.86 3.98
N VAL A 14 5.63 0.94 3.03
CA VAL A 14 5.77 -0.49 3.27
C VAL A 14 6.97 -0.95 2.45
N GLN A 15 7.99 -1.49 3.13
CA GLN A 15 9.25 -1.94 2.52
C GLN A 15 9.95 -0.87 1.65
N GLY A 16 9.84 0.41 2.03
CA GLY A 16 10.45 1.53 1.29
C GLY A 16 9.62 2.06 0.12
N ILE A 17 8.48 1.45 -0.21
CA ILE A 17 7.54 1.95 -1.21
C ILE A 17 6.42 2.73 -0.50
N VAL A 18 6.04 3.89 -1.03
CA VAL A 18 4.96 4.71 -0.47
C VAL A 18 3.62 4.32 -1.09
N TYR A 19 2.62 4.10 -0.25
CA TYR A 19 1.25 3.78 -0.62
C TYR A 19 0.25 4.72 0.06
N LEU A 20 -0.94 4.81 -0.54
CA LEU A 20 -2.12 5.38 0.10
C LEU A 20 -2.98 4.24 0.64
N ILE A 21 -3.40 4.32 1.89
CA ILE A 21 -4.08 3.24 2.58
C ILE A 21 -5.39 3.74 3.16
N ASN A 22 -6.50 3.10 2.83
CA ASN A 22 -7.77 3.40 3.47
C ASN A 22 -7.78 2.83 4.89
N SER A 23 -7.83 3.69 5.90
CA SER A 23 -7.77 3.29 7.31
C SER A 23 -9.00 2.51 7.77
N GLN A 24 -10.14 2.62 7.07
CA GLN A 24 -11.38 1.94 7.41
C GLN A 24 -11.46 0.54 6.80
N SER A 25 -11.02 0.37 5.55
CA SER A 25 -11.11 -0.91 4.83
C SER A 25 -9.78 -1.68 4.74
N GLY A 26 -8.65 -1.03 5.02
CA GLY A 26 -7.32 -1.58 4.79
C GLY A 26 -6.93 -1.68 3.31
N HIS A 27 -7.72 -1.12 2.39
CA HIS A 27 -7.38 -1.09 0.97
C HIS A 27 -6.12 -0.27 0.72
N VAL A 28 -5.24 -0.79 -0.13
CA VAL A 28 -3.95 -0.21 -0.49
C VAL A 28 -4.00 0.26 -1.93
N TYR A 29 -3.56 1.49 -2.14
CA TYR A 29 -3.54 2.19 -3.42
C TYR A 29 -2.13 2.70 -3.72
N THR A 30 -1.84 2.89 -5.00
CA THR A 30 -0.61 3.58 -5.43
C THR A 30 -0.56 5.01 -4.90
N TYR A 31 0.66 5.50 -4.66
CA TYR A 31 0.88 6.91 -4.32
C TYR A 31 0.81 7.78 -5.58
N ASN A 32 -0.40 7.88 -6.14
CA ASN A 32 -0.77 8.85 -7.18
C ASN A 32 -1.98 9.63 -6.66
N PRO A 33 -1.80 10.87 -6.17
CA PRO A 33 -2.90 11.66 -5.59
C PRO A 33 -3.95 12.08 -6.64
N GLU A 34 -3.61 12.13 -7.93
CA GLU A 34 -4.56 12.47 -9.00
C GLU A 34 -5.40 11.27 -9.42
N ALA A 35 -4.80 10.07 -9.44
CA ALA A 35 -5.45 8.82 -9.85
C ALA A 35 -4.98 7.62 -9.01
N PRO A 36 -5.43 7.50 -7.74
CA PRO A 36 -5.04 6.41 -6.86
C PRO A 36 -5.57 5.08 -7.41
N THR A 37 -4.67 4.14 -7.65
CA THR A 37 -5.03 2.83 -8.22
C THR A 37 -4.99 1.75 -7.15
N TYR A 38 -6.08 0.99 -7.01
CA TYR A 38 -6.18 -0.09 -6.04
C TYR A 38 -5.27 -1.27 -6.43
N ILE A 39 -4.38 -1.66 -5.53
CA ILE A 39 -3.37 -2.70 -5.77
C ILE A 39 -3.44 -3.89 -4.81
N GLY A 40 -4.23 -3.80 -3.74
CA GLY A 40 -4.34 -4.87 -2.77
C GLY A 40 -4.83 -4.43 -1.41
N GLN A 41 -4.68 -5.30 -0.42
CA GLN A 41 -5.18 -5.10 0.94
C GLN A 41 -4.09 -5.31 1.97
N LEU A 42 -4.14 -4.56 3.07
CA LEU A 42 -3.31 -4.82 4.24
C LEU A 42 -3.75 -6.13 4.90
N GLU A 43 -2.81 -7.06 5.01
CA GLU A 43 -2.94 -8.24 5.86
C GLU A 43 -2.04 -8.10 7.07
N ARG A 44 -2.57 -8.48 8.24
CA ARG A 44 -1.77 -8.60 9.45
C ARG A 44 -0.86 -9.82 9.32
N ILE A 45 0.42 -9.64 9.58
CA ILE A 45 1.38 -10.73 9.63
C ILE A 45 1.13 -11.50 10.94
N PRO A 46 0.84 -12.81 10.88
CA PRO A 46 0.64 -13.61 12.08
C PRO A 46 1.93 -13.66 12.91
N ASP A 47 1.76 -13.83 14.22
CA ASP A 47 2.85 -13.80 15.21
C ASP A 47 4.02 -14.76 14.90
N THR A 48 3.75 -15.85 14.20
CA THR A 48 4.73 -16.86 13.77
C THR A 48 5.73 -16.35 12.73
N ASP A 49 5.35 -15.37 11.93
CA ASP A 49 6.15 -14.85 10.81
C ASP A 49 6.90 -13.55 11.16
N LYS A 50 6.85 -13.13 12.43
CA LYS A 50 7.51 -11.90 12.93
C LYS A 50 9.02 -11.85 12.69
N HIS A 51 9.67 -12.99 12.49
CA HIS A 51 11.09 -13.09 12.15
C HIS A 51 11.44 -12.54 10.75
N LEU A 52 10.48 -12.41 9.85
CA LEU A 52 10.67 -11.84 8.50
C LEU A 52 10.61 -10.30 8.49
N MET A 53 10.44 -9.65 9.66
CA MET A 53 10.21 -8.22 9.77
C MET A 53 11.50 -7.45 10.05
N SER A 54 11.85 -6.52 9.15
CA SER A 54 12.97 -5.58 9.36
C SER A 54 12.59 -4.54 10.43
N LYS A 55 13.35 -4.49 11.53
CA LYS A 55 13.14 -3.63 12.71
C LYS A 55 13.47 -2.14 12.47
N GLN A 56 13.23 -1.59 11.28
CA GLN A 56 13.57 -0.20 10.98
C GLN A 56 12.37 0.61 10.53
N ASN A 57 12.06 1.60 11.37
CA ASN A 57 11.36 2.86 11.08
C ASN A 57 9.89 2.78 10.72
N GLY A 58 9.02 3.14 11.68
CA GLY A 58 7.76 3.89 11.47
C GLY A 58 6.70 3.37 10.49
N CYS A 59 6.91 2.21 9.89
CA CYS A 59 6.08 1.63 8.84
C CYS A 59 5.26 0.51 9.46
N LEU A 60 3.93 0.67 9.56
CA LEU A 60 2.93 -0.31 10.01
C LEU A 60 3.54 -1.65 10.43
N HIS A 61 4.14 -1.67 11.63
CA HIS A 61 4.73 -2.86 12.21
C HIS A 61 3.60 -3.91 12.23
N TYR A 62 3.88 -5.10 11.69
CA TYR A 62 2.96 -6.24 11.57
C TYR A 62 1.97 -6.24 10.41
N ALA A 63 2.19 -5.46 9.35
CA ALA A 63 1.33 -5.54 8.17
C ALA A 63 2.11 -5.74 6.87
N LYS A 64 1.57 -6.59 5.99
CA LYS A 64 2.04 -6.81 4.62
C LYS A 64 0.94 -6.39 3.65
N VAL A 65 1.33 -5.91 2.47
CA VAL A 65 0.37 -5.72 1.38
C VAL A 65 0.17 -7.06 0.71
N LYS A 66 -1.04 -7.61 0.80
CA LYS A 66 -1.48 -8.66 -0.10
C LYS A 66 -1.93 -8.01 -1.39
N TYR A 67 -1.08 -8.12 -2.40
CA TYR A 67 -1.42 -7.68 -3.73
C TYR A 67 -2.59 -8.47 -4.29
N ARG A 68 -3.32 -7.85 -5.21
CA ARG A 68 -4.29 -8.56 -6.04
C ARG A 68 -3.60 -9.62 -6.89
N ASP A 69 -4.33 -10.66 -7.27
CA ASP A 69 -3.79 -11.75 -8.09
C ASP A 69 -3.34 -11.25 -9.48
N ASP A 70 -3.99 -10.21 -10.00
CA ASP A 70 -3.70 -9.55 -11.29
C ASP A 70 -2.70 -8.38 -11.17
N ILE A 71 -1.98 -8.24 -10.05
CA ILE A 71 -1.13 -7.06 -9.80
C ILE A 71 -0.09 -6.80 -10.88
N ARG A 72 0.42 -7.85 -11.53
CA ARG A 72 1.40 -7.70 -12.63
C ARG A 72 0.80 -6.93 -13.79
N GLU A 73 -0.42 -7.27 -14.19
CA GLU A 73 -1.13 -6.60 -15.28
C GLU A 73 -1.51 -5.18 -14.89
N VAL A 74 -1.94 -4.96 -13.65
CA VAL A 74 -2.25 -3.61 -13.12
C VAL A 74 -1.00 -2.72 -13.17
N MET A 75 0.14 -3.21 -12.70
CA MET A 75 1.39 -2.45 -12.71
C MET A 75 1.91 -2.21 -14.13
N GLU A 76 1.72 -3.16 -15.04
CA GLU A 76 2.07 -3.01 -16.45
C GLU A 76 1.23 -1.92 -17.13
N ARG A 77 -0.09 -1.93 -16.89
CA ARG A 77 -0.99 -0.86 -17.36
C ARG A 77 -0.59 0.50 -16.83
N LEU A 78 -0.27 0.60 -15.54
CA LEU A 78 0.20 1.85 -14.92
C LEU A 78 1.51 2.35 -15.54
N ARG A 79 2.42 1.44 -15.91
CA ARG A 79 3.66 1.80 -16.59
C ARG A 79 3.42 2.32 -18.02
N THR A 80 2.47 1.75 -18.74
CA THR A 80 2.14 2.15 -20.12
C THR A 80 1.26 3.39 -20.22
N ALA A 81 0.53 3.73 -19.14
CA ALA A 81 -0.36 4.88 -19.08
C ALA A 81 0.34 6.18 -18.63
N ALA A 82 1.62 6.09 -18.24
CA ALA A 82 2.49 7.22 -17.91
C ALA A 82 3.32 7.65 -19.13
#